data_AF-A0A5E8CJG9-F1
#
_entry.id   AF-A0A5E8CJG9-F1
#
_cell.length_a   1.000
_cell.length_b   1.000
_cell.length_c   1.000
_cell.angle_alpha   90.00
_cell.angle_beta   90.00
_cell.angle_gamma   90.00
#
_symmetry.space_group_name_H-M   'P 1'
#
loop_
_entity.id
_entity.type
_entity.pdbx_description
1 polymer ?
#
loop_
_entity_poly.entity_id
_entity_poly.type
_entity_poly.pdbx_seq_one_letter_code
_entity_poly.pdbx_strand_id
1 'polypeptide(L)'
;MKTIYIVKNIHNKDVDTDVLDIINKNDGSFYIFNNKELEKKIKLWNKYFRFIIPHYAIKSNPYIPLINTLAKNNFSFDCASTHEINVIKDQNICNDRIIYANPIKTNEEVEILKQMKEKPLTVFDNVSQLKKMEKYDIDISYLIRLFVNTTDASCPFDDKYGAQPGDIKEILNYKSKNKLSFKGFSFHVGSGNKNIDSYLNAMKKVEEGIQIATEYGETTEIINIGGGLDYKNPNLNELSKLYYKYSLKYKIFAEPGRFFSEASFILKVVIVEKKIIDDWILYYIDDSTYHSFSCMIYDHLDYQKGNKGKKSKVYGKTCDGTDVIFSEIYLPELEVDDILVFPNMGAYTMCSASDFNGFLVPKVIDL
;
A
#
# COMPACT_ATOMS: atom_id res chain seq x y z
N MET A 1 4.07 16.98 -2.52
CA MET A 1 2.85 17.68 -2.07
C MET A 1 1.80 17.54 -3.16
N LYS A 2 0.55 17.25 -2.80
CA LYS A 2 -0.55 17.00 -3.74
C LYS A 2 -1.43 18.25 -3.85
N THR A 3 -1.86 18.58 -5.07
CA THR A 3 -2.66 19.78 -5.38
C THR A 3 -4.12 19.38 -5.64
N ILE A 4 -5.07 20.17 -5.12
CA ILE A 4 -6.50 20.02 -5.40
C ILE A 4 -6.80 20.80 -6.67
N TYR A 5 -7.43 20.16 -7.66
CA TYR A 5 -7.89 20.84 -8.87
C TYR A 5 -9.36 21.18 -8.72
N ILE A 6 -9.69 22.43 -8.98
CA ILE A 6 -11.06 22.94 -8.95
C ILE A 6 -11.54 23.00 -10.39
N VAL A 7 -12.60 22.26 -10.71
CA VAL A 7 -13.17 22.26 -12.06
C VAL A 7 -14.44 23.09 -12.01
N LYS A 8 -14.30 24.38 -12.35
CA LYS A 8 -15.42 25.29 -12.62
C LYS A 8 -15.60 25.38 -14.13
N ASN A 9 -16.72 24.88 -14.65
CA ASN A 9 -17.07 24.95 -16.08
C ASN A 9 -16.00 24.44 -17.06
N ILE A 10 -16.04 23.14 -17.39
CA ILE A 10 -15.51 22.40 -18.58
C ILE A 10 -14.01 22.57 -18.99
N HIS A 11 -13.31 23.61 -18.57
CA HIS A 11 -11.94 23.91 -19.00
C HIS A 11 -11.02 24.17 -17.81
N ASN A 12 -10.43 23.10 -17.27
CA ASN A 12 -9.25 23.20 -16.42
C ASN A 12 -8.03 22.68 -17.20
N LYS A 13 -7.07 23.55 -17.51
CA LYS A 13 -5.86 23.20 -18.28
C LYS A 13 -4.92 22.25 -17.52
N ASP A 14 -5.13 22.07 -16.23
CA ASP A 14 -4.29 21.23 -15.37
C ASP A 14 -4.81 19.80 -15.22
N VAL A 15 -5.99 19.49 -15.78
CA VAL A 15 -6.58 18.15 -15.80
C VAL A 15 -6.54 17.59 -17.22
N ASP A 16 -6.13 16.33 -17.37
CA ASP A 16 -6.09 15.62 -18.65
C ASP A 16 -7.47 15.64 -19.33
N THR A 17 -7.51 15.83 -20.66
CA THR A 17 -8.77 15.93 -21.42
C THR A 17 -9.62 14.69 -21.30
N ASP A 18 -9.01 13.49 -21.28
CA ASP A 18 -9.77 12.25 -21.16
C ASP A 18 -10.38 12.11 -19.76
N VAL A 19 -9.69 12.62 -18.73
CA VAL A 19 -10.19 12.67 -17.35
C VAL A 19 -11.39 13.64 -17.27
N LEU A 20 -11.29 14.82 -17.89
CA LEU A 20 -12.40 15.78 -17.95
C LEU A 20 -13.62 15.20 -18.66
N ASP A 21 -13.43 14.45 -19.74
CA ASP A 21 -14.52 13.79 -20.47
C ASP A 21 -15.27 12.78 -19.59
N ILE A 22 -14.56 12.01 -18.76
CA ILE A 22 -15.20 11.10 -17.79
C ILE A 22 -15.95 11.90 -16.71
N ILE A 23 -15.34 12.97 -16.19
CA ILE A 23 -15.94 13.87 -15.20
C ILE A 23 -17.27 14.44 -15.70
N ASN A 24 -17.31 14.92 -16.94
CA ASN A 24 -18.49 15.57 -17.52
C ASN A 24 -19.63 14.59 -17.86
N LYS A 25 -19.35 13.28 -17.95
CA LYS A 25 -20.34 12.24 -18.31
C LYS A 25 -20.92 11.51 -17.10
N ASN A 26 -20.46 11.81 -15.89
CA ASN A 26 -20.81 11.06 -14.69
C ASN A 26 -21.12 11.98 -13.51
N ASP A 27 -22.23 11.69 -12.84
CA ASP A 27 -22.68 12.41 -11.66
C ASP A 27 -22.08 11.85 -10.37
N GLY A 28 -22.11 12.68 -9.32
CA GLY A 28 -21.66 12.33 -7.96
C GLY A 28 -20.17 12.01 -7.83
N SER A 29 -19.78 11.54 -6.65
CA SER A 29 -18.41 11.11 -6.34
C SER A 29 -18.05 9.78 -6.99
N PHE A 30 -16.86 9.72 -7.60
CA PHE A 30 -16.28 8.48 -8.14
C PHE A 30 -14.77 8.58 -8.29
N TYR A 31 -14.13 7.42 -8.34
CA TYR A 31 -12.75 7.24 -8.72
C TYR A 31 -12.60 7.07 -10.22
N ILE A 32 -11.49 7.56 -10.77
CA ILE A 32 -11.03 7.28 -12.12
C ILE A 32 -9.75 6.47 -12.01
N PHE A 33 -9.73 5.25 -12.53
CA PHE A 33 -8.52 4.44 -12.66
C PHE A 33 -7.81 4.77 -13.97
N ASN A 34 -6.67 5.44 -13.89
CA ASN A 34 -5.85 5.82 -15.03
C ASN A 34 -4.78 4.76 -15.29
N ASN A 35 -5.08 3.80 -16.17
CA ASN A 35 -4.14 2.73 -16.50
C ASN A 35 -2.86 3.25 -17.17
N LYS A 36 -2.92 4.39 -17.88
CA LYS A 36 -1.73 5.03 -18.49
C LYS A 36 -0.72 5.46 -17.41
N GLU A 37 -1.18 5.96 -16.27
CA GLU A 37 -0.29 6.29 -15.14
C GLU A 37 0.31 5.04 -14.48
N LEU A 38 -0.46 3.97 -14.32
CA LEU A 38 0.06 2.69 -13.82
C LEU A 38 1.19 2.15 -14.71
N GLU A 39 0.99 2.17 -16.03
CA GLU A 39 2.01 1.77 -17.01
C GLU A 39 3.28 2.62 -16.93
N LYS A 40 3.16 3.92 -16.65
CA LYS A 40 4.34 4.78 -16.37
C LYS A 40 5.08 4.32 -15.11
N LYS A 41 4.37 3.90 -14.05
CA LYS A 41 5.01 3.37 -12.82
C LYS A 41 5.67 2.03 -13.06
N ILE A 42 5.07 1.14 -13.85
CA ILE A 42 5.67 -0.14 -14.26
C ILE A 42 6.97 0.12 -15.04
N LYS A 43 6.96 1.04 -16.00
CA LYS A 43 8.17 1.43 -16.75
C LYS A 43 9.25 2.01 -15.83
N LEU A 44 8.86 2.84 -14.86
CA LEU A 44 9.79 3.41 -13.87
C LEU A 44 10.40 2.31 -12.99
N TRP A 45 9.60 1.36 -12.50
CA TRP A 45 10.08 0.21 -11.75
C TRP A 45 11.08 -0.59 -12.57
N ASN A 46 10.73 -0.97 -13.80
CA ASN A 46 11.61 -1.75 -14.66
C ASN A 46 12.91 -1.03 -15.01
N LYS A 47 12.89 0.31 -15.10
CA LYS A 47 14.10 1.10 -15.31
C LYS A 47 15.12 0.95 -14.17
N TYR A 48 14.66 0.99 -12.92
CA TYR A 48 15.55 1.01 -11.74
C TYR A 48 15.73 -0.37 -11.10
N PHE A 49 14.72 -1.23 -11.14
CA PHE A 49 14.61 -2.42 -10.28
C PHE A 49 14.22 -3.69 -11.05
N ARG A 50 14.53 -3.81 -12.35
CA ARG A 50 14.24 -5.03 -13.14
C ARG A 50 14.78 -6.35 -12.56
N PHE A 51 15.79 -6.27 -11.68
CA PHE A 51 16.41 -7.42 -11.01
C PHE A 51 15.71 -7.79 -9.69
N ILE A 52 14.71 -7.00 -9.27
CA ILE A 52 13.87 -7.25 -8.10
C ILE A 52 12.54 -7.80 -8.60
N ILE A 53 12.03 -8.84 -7.94
CA ILE A 53 10.71 -9.41 -8.24
C ILE A 53 9.67 -8.71 -7.35
N PRO A 54 8.84 -7.82 -7.93
CA PRO A 54 7.86 -7.08 -7.16
C PRO A 54 6.68 -7.99 -6.79
N HIS A 55 6.32 -7.96 -5.52
CA HIS A 55 5.10 -8.54 -4.97
C HIS A 55 4.16 -7.38 -4.61
N TYR A 56 3.24 -7.02 -5.50
CA TYR A 56 2.35 -5.87 -5.26
C TYR A 56 1.53 -6.10 -3.99
N ALA A 57 1.59 -5.16 -3.05
CA ALA A 57 0.86 -5.24 -1.79
C ALA A 57 -0.61 -4.86 -2.00
N ILE A 58 -1.46 -5.88 -2.10
CA ILE A 58 -2.89 -5.76 -2.47
C ILE A 58 -3.64 -4.83 -1.51
N LYS A 59 -3.34 -4.93 -0.22
CA LYS A 59 -3.84 -4.05 0.85
C LYS A 59 -3.74 -2.55 0.55
N SER A 60 -2.87 -2.14 -0.37
CA SER A 60 -2.78 -0.74 -0.80
C SER A 60 -3.95 -0.32 -1.69
N ASN A 61 -4.38 -1.19 -2.60
CA ASN A 61 -5.57 -1.05 -3.42
C ASN A 61 -5.90 -2.40 -4.11
N PRO A 62 -7.01 -3.06 -3.76
CA PRO A 62 -7.40 -4.37 -4.30
C PRO A 62 -8.16 -4.31 -5.63
N TYR A 63 -8.16 -3.17 -6.35
CA TYR A 63 -8.91 -3.02 -7.59
C TYR A 63 -8.47 -4.02 -8.67
N ILE A 64 -9.43 -4.82 -9.17
CA ILE A 64 -9.16 -5.96 -10.04
C ILE A 64 -8.48 -5.57 -11.37
N PRO A 65 -8.90 -4.52 -12.10
CA PRO A 65 -8.16 -4.07 -13.29
C PRO A 65 -6.70 -3.70 -13.01
N LEU A 66 -6.39 -3.07 -11.88
CA LEU A 66 -5.01 -2.77 -11.48
C LEU A 66 -4.21 -4.07 -11.26
N ILE A 67 -4.78 -5.03 -10.53
CA ILE A 67 -4.16 -6.34 -10.27
C ILE A 67 -3.88 -7.06 -11.60
N ASN A 68 -4.86 -7.08 -12.51
CA ASN A 68 -4.74 -7.73 -13.80
C ASN A 68 -3.70 -7.07 -14.71
N THR A 69 -3.59 -5.74 -14.71
CA THR A 69 -2.51 -5.03 -15.42
C THR A 69 -1.13 -5.40 -14.87
N LEU A 70 -0.96 -5.44 -13.55
CA LEU A 70 0.30 -5.85 -12.91
C LEU A 70 0.63 -7.32 -13.22
N ALA A 71 -0.38 -8.21 -13.15
CA ALA A 71 -0.21 -9.63 -13.44
C ALA A 71 0.28 -9.87 -14.88
N LYS A 72 -0.28 -9.14 -15.87
CA LYS A 72 0.16 -9.16 -17.28
C LYS A 72 1.60 -8.67 -17.46
N ASN A 73 2.08 -7.83 -16.56
CA ASN A 73 3.45 -7.32 -16.53
C ASN A 73 4.40 -8.16 -15.64
N ASN A 74 4.04 -9.42 -15.34
CA ASN A 74 4.83 -10.39 -14.57
C ASN A 74 5.07 -10.03 -13.09
N PHE A 75 4.22 -9.19 -12.49
CA PHE A 75 4.29 -8.90 -11.05
C PHE A 75 3.76 -10.06 -10.21
N SER A 76 4.38 -10.32 -9.08
CA SER A 76 3.83 -11.21 -8.04
C SER A 76 2.99 -10.38 -7.05
N PHE A 77 2.46 -11.00 -5.99
CA PHE A 77 1.52 -10.34 -5.08
C PHE A 77 1.82 -10.63 -3.61
N ASP A 78 1.81 -9.58 -2.79
CA ASP A 78 1.81 -9.65 -1.32
C ASP A 78 0.36 -9.63 -0.83
N CYS A 79 -0.03 -10.74 -0.20
CA CYS A 79 -1.33 -10.90 0.45
C CYS A 79 -1.16 -10.82 1.97
N ALA A 80 -2.04 -10.07 2.64
CA ALA A 80 -2.09 -9.91 4.09
C ALA A 80 -3.11 -10.84 4.78
N SER A 81 -3.98 -11.49 4.02
CA SER A 81 -5.01 -12.42 4.52
C SER A 81 -5.32 -13.50 3.49
N THR A 82 -5.99 -14.58 3.92
CA THR A 82 -6.48 -15.61 3.00
C THR A 82 -7.56 -15.11 2.05
N HIS A 83 -8.30 -14.05 2.42
CA HIS A 83 -9.23 -13.38 1.52
C HIS A 83 -8.50 -12.75 0.32
N GLU A 84 -7.40 -12.03 0.56
CA GLU A 84 -6.59 -11.46 -0.53
C GLU A 84 -5.97 -12.55 -1.41
N ILE A 85 -5.56 -13.69 -0.83
CA ILE A 85 -5.07 -14.84 -1.60
C ILE A 85 -6.17 -15.35 -2.56
N ASN A 86 -7.41 -15.45 -2.08
CA ASN A 86 -8.53 -15.91 -2.91
C ASN A 86 -8.84 -14.91 -4.04
N VAL A 87 -8.80 -13.59 -3.75
CA VAL A 87 -8.95 -12.55 -4.79
C VAL A 87 -7.94 -12.75 -5.94
N ILE A 88 -6.68 -13.06 -5.63
CA ILE A 88 -5.65 -13.33 -6.65
C ILE A 88 -5.91 -14.64 -7.40
N LYS A 89 -6.33 -15.69 -6.69
CA LYS A 89 -6.67 -16.99 -7.30
C LYS A 89 -7.85 -16.88 -8.26
N ASP A 90 -8.85 -16.08 -7.93
CA ASP A 90 -10.03 -15.85 -8.78
C ASP A 90 -9.65 -15.16 -10.11
N GLN A 91 -8.47 -14.53 -10.19
CA GLN A 91 -7.89 -13.99 -11.43
C GLN A 91 -7.05 -15.02 -12.20
N ASN A 92 -7.09 -16.31 -11.82
CA ASN A 92 -6.28 -17.40 -12.37
C ASN A 92 -4.75 -17.19 -12.24
N ILE A 93 -4.32 -16.53 -11.16
CA ILE A 93 -2.90 -16.33 -10.85
C ILE A 93 -2.44 -17.42 -9.88
N CYS A 94 -1.33 -18.10 -10.24
CA CYS A 94 -0.78 -19.21 -9.47
C CYS A 94 -0.21 -18.77 -8.10
N ASN A 95 -0.21 -19.70 -7.15
CA ASN A 95 0.25 -19.49 -5.78
C ASN A 95 1.76 -19.21 -5.66
N ASP A 96 2.56 -19.65 -6.64
CA ASP A 96 4.01 -19.40 -6.71
C ASP A 96 4.35 -17.92 -6.93
N ARG A 97 3.37 -17.12 -7.34
CA ARG A 97 3.41 -15.65 -7.43
C ARG A 97 2.82 -14.96 -6.21
N ILE A 98 2.56 -15.68 -5.12
CA ILE A 98 1.99 -15.12 -3.89
C ILE A 98 2.97 -15.27 -2.73
N ILE A 99 3.18 -14.17 -2.01
CA ILE A 99 3.74 -14.18 -0.66
C ILE A 99 2.63 -13.81 0.34
N TYR A 100 2.50 -14.60 1.40
CA TYR A 100 1.63 -14.29 2.53
C TYR A 100 2.45 -13.59 3.61
N ALA A 101 2.62 -12.28 3.47
CA ALA A 101 3.62 -11.51 4.22
C ALA A 101 3.16 -11.01 5.60
N ASN A 102 1.89 -11.23 5.98
CA ASN A 102 1.43 -10.93 7.34
C ASN A 102 2.09 -11.91 8.34
N PRO A 103 2.92 -11.44 9.30
CA PRO A 103 3.61 -12.33 10.23
C PRO A 103 2.67 -13.09 11.16
N ILE A 104 1.47 -12.57 11.43
CA ILE A 104 0.53 -13.09 12.42
C ILE A 104 -0.70 -13.66 11.72
N LYS A 105 -0.84 -14.99 11.76
CA LYS A 105 -1.93 -15.71 11.09
C LYS A 105 -2.92 -16.27 12.11
N THR A 106 -4.21 -16.18 11.86
CA THR A 106 -5.21 -16.79 12.73
C THR A 106 -5.25 -18.31 12.53
N ASN A 107 -5.83 -19.05 13.48
CA ASN A 107 -6.01 -20.49 13.33
C ASN A 107 -6.87 -20.86 12.10
N GLU A 108 -7.89 -20.06 11.81
CA GLU A 108 -8.74 -20.21 10.64
C GLU A 108 -7.94 -20.04 9.34
N GLU A 109 -7.08 -19.03 9.26
CA GLU A 109 -6.20 -18.83 8.11
C GLU A 109 -5.22 -19.99 7.93
N VAL A 110 -4.72 -20.56 9.03
CA VAL A 110 -3.86 -21.76 9.00
C VAL A 110 -4.62 -22.98 8.46
N GLU A 111 -5.86 -23.20 8.85
CA GLU A 111 -6.70 -24.28 8.29
C GLU A 111 -6.94 -24.11 6.79
N ILE A 112 -7.19 -22.87 6.34
CA ILE A 112 -7.34 -22.57 4.91
C ILE A 112 -6.02 -22.86 4.16
N LEU A 113 -4.86 -22.47 4.71
CA LEU A 113 -3.56 -22.78 4.13
C LEU A 113 -3.30 -24.28 4.02
N LYS A 114 -3.74 -25.06 5.02
CA LYS A 114 -3.60 -26.53 5.02
C LYS A 114 -4.28 -27.15 3.80
N GLN A 115 -5.48 -26.66 3.46
CA GLN A 115 -6.29 -27.14 2.33
C GLN A 115 -5.70 -26.75 0.96
N MET A 116 -4.77 -25.80 0.91
CA MET A 116 -4.13 -25.42 -0.35
C MET A 116 -3.15 -26.49 -0.83
N LYS A 117 -3.31 -26.92 -2.09
CA LYS A 117 -2.40 -27.84 -2.79
C LYS A 117 -0.97 -27.29 -2.80
N GLU A 118 -0.84 -26.02 -3.16
CA GLU A 118 0.41 -25.27 -3.14
C GLU A 118 0.28 -24.16 -2.10
N LYS A 119 1.25 -24.07 -1.20
CA LYS A 119 1.24 -23.08 -0.13
C LYS A 119 2.14 -21.91 -0.53
N PRO A 120 1.69 -20.65 -0.36
CA PRO A 120 2.51 -19.48 -0.66
C PRO A 120 3.72 -19.41 0.26
N LEU A 121 4.79 -18.76 -0.20
CA LEU A 121 5.87 -18.35 0.68
C LEU A 121 5.28 -17.48 1.80
N THR A 122 5.68 -17.73 3.03
CA THR A 122 5.10 -17.06 4.20
C THR A 122 6.14 -16.25 4.96
N VAL A 123 5.72 -15.25 5.71
CA VAL A 123 6.58 -14.49 6.62
C VAL A 123 6.20 -14.78 8.08
N PHE A 124 7.22 -14.85 8.96
CA PHE A 124 7.08 -14.93 10.42
C PHE A 124 8.11 -14.03 11.10
N ASP A 125 7.84 -13.62 12.34
CA ASP A 125 8.79 -12.88 13.19
C ASP A 125 8.90 -13.47 14.60
N ASN A 126 8.24 -14.61 14.86
CA ASN A 126 8.25 -15.26 16.17
C ASN A 126 8.04 -16.79 16.06
N VAL A 127 8.54 -17.54 17.04
CA VAL A 127 8.45 -19.01 17.04
C VAL A 127 7.01 -19.52 17.25
N SER A 128 6.13 -18.71 17.85
CA SER A 128 4.76 -19.16 18.16
C SER A 128 3.96 -19.49 16.89
N GLN A 129 4.24 -18.80 15.78
CA GLN A 129 3.64 -19.09 14.49
C GLN A 129 4.18 -20.39 13.88
N LEU A 130 5.47 -20.72 14.06
CA LEU A 130 6.03 -22.00 13.62
C LEU A 130 5.39 -23.16 14.41
N LYS A 131 5.26 -23.02 15.73
CA LYS A 131 4.54 -24.00 16.58
C LYS A 131 3.10 -24.19 16.13
N LYS A 132 2.45 -23.12 15.67
CA LYS A 132 1.12 -23.19 15.07
C LYS A 132 1.14 -24.00 13.78
N MET A 133 2.04 -23.70 12.83
CA MET A 133 2.15 -24.49 11.59
C MET A 133 2.38 -25.98 11.88
N GLU A 134 3.22 -26.29 12.89
CA GLU A 134 3.46 -27.66 13.32
C GLU A 134 2.18 -28.34 13.84
N LYS A 135 1.45 -27.67 14.73
CA LYS A 135 0.20 -28.19 15.31
C LYS A 135 -0.83 -28.58 14.24
N TYR A 136 -0.89 -27.84 13.13
CA TYR A 136 -1.83 -28.10 12.04
C TYR A 136 -1.27 -29.05 10.97
N ASP A 137 -0.07 -29.60 11.16
CA ASP A 137 0.60 -30.49 10.20
C ASP A 137 0.84 -29.81 8.84
N ILE A 138 1.34 -28.58 8.86
CA ILE A 138 1.60 -27.78 7.65
C ILE A 138 3.09 -27.76 7.35
N ASP A 139 3.42 -28.16 6.11
CA ASP A 139 4.71 -27.93 5.48
C ASP A 139 4.70 -26.57 4.76
N ILE A 140 5.65 -25.70 5.08
CA ILE A 140 5.69 -24.36 4.48
C ILE A 140 7.10 -23.79 4.43
N SER A 141 7.38 -23.03 3.36
CA SER A 141 8.57 -22.21 3.27
C SER A 141 8.33 -20.83 3.87
N TYR A 142 9.31 -20.28 4.58
CA TYR A 142 9.14 -18.99 5.24
C TYR A 142 10.36 -18.07 5.18
N LEU A 143 10.09 -16.77 5.29
CA LEU A 143 11.08 -15.74 5.59
C LEU A 143 10.92 -15.27 7.04
N ILE A 144 12.03 -14.84 7.65
CA ILE A 144 12.01 -14.16 8.94
C ILE A 144 11.95 -12.66 8.71
N ARG A 145 10.90 -11.99 9.17
CA ARG A 145 10.81 -10.52 9.13
C ARG A 145 11.66 -9.93 10.24
N LEU A 146 12.63 -9.12 9.87
CA LEU A 146 13.54 -8.44 10.78
C LEU A 146 12.93 -7.14 11.29
N PHE A 147 13.22 -6.83 12.55
CA PHE A 147 12.99 -5.51 13.10
C PHE A 147 13.98 -4.51 12.48
N VAL A 148 13.46 -3.41 11.96
CA VAL A 148 14.24 -2.27 11.45
C VAL A 148 13.61 -0.99 11.95
N ASN A 149 14.42 -0.07 12.48
CA ASN A 149 13.91 1.20 12.99
C ASN A 149 13.46 2.08 11.82
N THR A 150 12.25 2.62 11.90
CA THR A 150 11.61 3.38 10.82
C THR A 150 11.62 4.88 11.08
N THR A 151 12.81 5.45 11.28
CA THR A 151 12.97 6.92 11.29
C THR A 151 12.50 7.51 9.95
N ASP A 152 11.69 8.57 10.00
CA ASP A 152 11.17 9.33 8.85
C ASP A 152 10.10 8.65 7.97
N ALA A 153 9.52 7.53 8.41
CA ALA A 153 8.37 6.93 7.74
C ALA A 153 7.07 7.69 8.03
N SER A 154 6.15 7.77 7.07
CA SER A 154 4.82 8.35 7.30
C SER A 154 3.97 7.48 8.23
N CYS A 155 4.15 6.15 8.16
CA CYS A 155 3.53 5.19 9.06
C CYS A 155 4.60 4.18 9.53
N PRO A 156 5.05 4.26 10.79
CA PRO A 156 5.98 3.29 11.38
C PRO A 156 5.30 1.95 11.66
N PHE A 157 6.06 0.85 11.59
CA PHE A 157 5.56 -0.52 11.83
C PHE A 157 6.40 -1.30 12.85
N ASP A 158 7.48 -0.69 13.34
CA ASP A 158 8.51 -1.29 14.18
C ASP A 158 8.01 -1.62 15.59
N ASP A 159 7.09 -0.84 16.15
CA ASP A 159 6.49 -1.16 17.45
C ASP A 159 5.70 -2.48 17.47
N LYS A 160 5.22 -2.95 16.31
CA LYS A 160 4.32 -4.11 16.20
C LYS A 160 4.96 -5.36 15.61
N TYR A 161 5.95 -5.22 14.72
CA TYR A 161 6.48 -6.33 13.92
C TYR A 161 8.00 -6.37 13.85
N GLY A 162 8.53 -7.58 13.67
CA GLY A 162 9.92 -7.82 13.35
C GLY A 162 10.70 -8.50 14.47
N ALA A 163 11.50 -9.49 14.08
CA ALA A 163 12.37 -10.26 14.93
C ALA A 163 13.65 -9.48 15.24
N GLN A 164 14.01 -9.43 16.52
CA GLN A 164 15.35 -9.04 16.97
C GLN A 164 16.30 -10.23 16.91
N PRO A 165 17.63 -10.05 17.07
CA PRO A 165 18.60 -11.15 17.00
C PRO A 165 18.29 -12.34 17.90
N GLY A 166 17.69 -12.12 19.08
CA GLY A 166 17.24 -13.20 19.98
C GLY A 166 16.11 -14.03 19.38
N ASP A 167 15.11 -13.38 18.79
CA ASP A 167 13.96 -14.05 18.16
C ASP A 167 14.39 -14.85 16.93
N ILE A 168 15.33 -14.31 16.13
CA ILE A 168 15.90 -15.03 14.97
C ILE A 168 16.52 -16.35 15.44
N LYS A 169 17.33 -16.31 16.50
CA LYS A 169 17.96 -17.51 17.09
C LYS A 169 16.91 -18.50 17.58
N GLU A 170 15.86 -18.03 18.26
CA GLU A 170 14.78 -18.88 18.73
C GLU A 170 14.05 -19.58 17.57
N ILE A 171 13.73 -18.82 16.51
CA ILE A 171 13.05 -19.33 15.31
C ILE A 171 13.91 -20.37 14.59
N LEU A 172 15.20 -20.11 14.38
CA LEU A 172 16.10 -21.02 13.67
C LEU A 172 16.48 -22.26 14.52
N ASN A 173 16.50 -22.12 15.84
CA ASN A 173 16.71 -23.25 16.74
C ASN A 173 15.49 -24.18 16.81
N TYR A 174 14.31 -23.72 16.40
CA TYR A 174 13.09 -24.51 16.46
C TYR A 174 13.13 -25.68 15.48
N LYS A 175 13.38 -26.88 16.00
CA LYS A 175 13.33 -28.13 15.22
C LYS A 175 11.90 -28.66 15.19
N SER A 176 11.18 -28.33 14.12
CA SER A 176 9.84 -28.85 13.89
C SER A 176 9.87 -30.29 13.41
N LYS A 177 8.84 -31.08 13.75
CA LYS A 177 8.59 -32.39 13.12
C LYS A 177 8.13 -32.26 11.66
N ASN A 178 7.65 -31.09 11.26
CA ASN A 178 7.19 -30.81 9.90
C ASN A 178 8.29 -30.20 9.05
N LYS A 179 8.09 -30.15 7.73
CA LYS A 179 9.00 -29.50 6.80
C LYS A 179 8.75 -27.98 6.79
N LEU A 180 9.18 -27.31 7.85
CA LEU A 180 9.28 -25.85 7.90
C LEU A 180 10.63 -25.44 7.30
N SER A 181 10.61 -24.79 6.14
CA SER A 181 11.84 -24.47 5.39
C SER A 181 12.12 -22.98 5.45
N PHE A 182 13.17 -22.61 6.18
CA PHE A 182 13.72 -21.26 6.13
C PHE A 182 14.22 -20.93 4.71
N LYS A 183 13.91 -19.73 4.22
CA LYS A 183 14.31 -19.25 2.88
C LYS A 183 15.06 -17.92 2.89
N GLY A 184 15.05 -17.20 4.01
CA GLY A 184 15.75 -15.94 4.12
C GLY A 184 15.02 -14.91 4.97
N PHE A 185 15.22 -13.64 4.64
CA PHE A 185 14.82 -12.53 5.49
C PHE A 185 13.92 -11.55 4.76
N SER A 186 13.02 -10.90 5.50
CA SER A 186 12.29 -9.74 5.03
C SER A 186 12.43 -8.56 6.00
N PHE A 187 12.14 -7.35 5.55
CA PHE A 187 11.99 -6.16 6.42
C PHE A 187 11.05 -5.16 5.75
N HIS A 188 10.68 -4.09 6.46
CA HIS A 188 9.92 -2.98 5.86
C HIS A 188 10.33 -1.66 6.52
N VAL A 189 10.79 -0.68 5.74
CA VAL A 189 11.32 0.61 6.25
C VAL A 189 10.24 1.66 6.58
N GLY A 190 9.00 1.22 6.76
CA GLY A 190 7.82 2.09 6.85
C GLY A 190 7.35 2.69 5.52
N SER A 191 6.07 3.09 5.45
CA SER A 191 5.43 3.58 4.22
C SER A 191 5.91 5.00 3.85
N GLY A 192 6.19 5.24 2.56
CA GLY A 192 6.55 6.59 2.06
C GLY A 192 7.95 7.08 2.43
N ASN A 193 8.88 6.18 2.79
CA ASN A 193 10.19 6.55 3.30
C ASN A 193 11.12 7.07 2.18
N LYS A 194 11.60 8.31 2.35
CA LYS A 194 12.49 9.01 1.42
C LYS A 194 13.95 9.05 1.89
N ASN A 195 14.21 8.68 3.14
CA ASN A 195 15.54 8.68 3.72
C ASN A 195 16.30 7.42 3.28
N ILE A 196 17.42 7.60 2.56
CA ILE A 196 18.25 6.50 2.10
C ILE A 196 18.88 5.71 3.26
N ASP A 197 19.16 6.37 4.39
CA ASP A 197 19.82 5.75 5.54
C ASP A 197 18.96 4.66 6.18
N SER A 198 17.63 4.80 6.14
CA SER A 198 16.70 3.76 6.62
C SER A 198 16.88 2.45 5.85
N TYR A 199 17.07 2.53 4.52
CA TYR A 199 17.30 1.35 3.69
C TYR A 199 18.70 0.75 3.90
N LEU A 200 19.74 1.59 4.07
CA LEU A 200 21.10 1.14 4.38
C LEU A 200 21.16 0.42 5.73
N ASN A 201 20.51 0.98 6.75
CA ASN A 201 20.47 0.37 8.09
C ASN A 201 19.67 -0.93 8.09
N ALA A 202 18.58 -1.02 7.32
CA ALA A 202 17.86 -2.26 7.14
C ALA A 202 18.73 -3.36 6.49
N MET A 203 19.54 -3.01 5.49
CA MET A 203 20.45 -3.99 4.88
C MET A 203 21.54 -4.47 5.83
N LYS A 204 22.04 -3.63 6.74
CA LYS A 204 22.95 -4.09 7.82
C LYS A 204 22.28 -5.11 8.74
N LYS A 205 20.98 -4.93 9.03
CA LYS A 205 20.19 -5.92 9.80
C LYS A 205 19.99 -7.23 9.06
N VAL A 206 19.82 -7.18 7.75
CA VAL A 206 19.81 -8.38 6.90
C VAL A 206 21.15 -9.12 6.97
N GLU A 207 22.28 -8.41 6.91
CA GLU A 207 23.61 -9.01 7.03
C GLU A 207 23.81 -9.69 8.41
N GLU A 208 23.40 -9.03 9.49
CA GLU A 208 23.39 -9.60 10.85
C GLU A 208 22.54 -10.88 10.91
N GLY A 209 21.32 -10.86 10.34
CA GLY A 209 20.45 -12.04 10.25
C GLY A 209 21.07 -13.19 9.44
N ILE A 210 21.69 -12.89 8.29
CA ILE A 210 22.37 -13.89 7.45
C ILE A 210 23.53 -14.55 8.19
N GLN A 211 24.30 -13.78 8.96
CA GLN A 211 25.36 -14.33 9.79
C GLN A 211 24.80 -15.33 10.80
N ILE A 212 23.75 -14.94 11.54
CA ILE A 212 23.08 -15.83 12.51
C ILE A 212 22.56 -17.09 11.80
N ALA A 213 21.89 -16.97 10.65
CA ALA A 213 21.42 -18.13 9.91
C ALA A 213 22.55 -19.09 9.54
N THR A 214 23.68 -18.55 9.08
CA THR A 214 24.87 -19.34 8.72
C THR A 214 25.43 -20.09 9.93
N GLU A 215 25.49 -19.45 11.10
CA GLU A 215 25.92 -20.08 12.36
C GLU A 215 25.03 -21.28 12.77
N TYR A 216 23.74 -21.25 12.39
CA TYR A 216 22.78 -22.34 12.61
C TYR A 216 22.75 -23.38 11.47
N GLY A 217 23.63 -23.24 10.47
CA GLY A 217 23.73 -24.14 9.33
C GLY A 217 22.68 -23.89 8.23
N GLU A 218 21.96 -22.77 8.30
CA GLU A 218 20.93 -22.40 7.34
C GLU A 218 21.51 -21.51 6.22
N THR A 219 20.99 -21.67 5.01
CA THR A 219 21.41 -20.86 3.85
C THR A 219 20.31 -19.88 3.46
N THR A 220 20.67 -18.60 3.31
CA THR A 220 19.73 -17.56 2.85
C THR A 220 19.65 -17.56 1.32
N GLU A 221 18.44 -17.73 0.78
CA GLU A 221 18.15 -17.71 -0.67
C GLU A 221 17.50 -16.38 -1.10
N ILE A 222 16.63 -15.83 -0.24
CA ILE A 222 15.75 -14.69 -0.55
C ILE A 222 16.00 -13.53 0.42
N ILE A 223 16.10 -12.32 -0.12
CA ILE A 223 16.00 -11.07 0.65
C ILE A 223 14.79 -10.32 0.14
N ASN A 224 13.80 -10.12 1.01
CA ASN A 224 12.62 -9.34 0.70
C ASN A 224 12.71 -7.95 1.35
N ILE A 225 12.88 -6.91 0.55
CA ILE A 225 13.09 -5.54 1.04
C ILE A 225 11.79 -4.84 1.47
N GLY A 226 10.65 -5.53 1.38
CA GLY A 226 9.33 -5.03 1.75
C GLY A 226 8.89 -3.85 0.91
N GLY A 227 7.97 -3.07 1.46
CA GLY A 227 7.44 -1.86 0.84
C GLY A 227 8.17 -0.59 1.28
N GLY A 228 7.48 0.54 1.19
CA GLY A 228 7.99 1.85 1.63
C GLY A 228 8.62 2.71 0.55
N LEU A 229 9.09 2.09 -0.54
CA LEU A 229 9.60 2.79 -1.72
C LEU A 229 8.53 3.72 -2.32
N ASP A 230 8.82 5.02 -2.33
CA ASP A 230 8.04 6.05 -3.02
C ASP A 230 8.57 6.24 -4.45
N TYR A 231 7.69 6.28 -5.46
CA TYR A 231 8.09 6.54 -6.85
C TYR A 231 8.63 7.97 -7.06
N LYS A 232 8.43 8.87 -6.09
CA LYS A 232 9.00 10.22 -6.04
C LYS A 232 10.28 10.29 -5.19
N ASN A 233 10.81 9.16 -4.71
CA ASN A 233 12.05 9.15 -3.93
C ASN A 233 13.20 9.69 -4.79
N PRO A 234 13.97 10.70 -4.35
CA PRO A 234 15.08 11.23 -5.15
C PRO A 234 16.24 10.25 -5.31
N ASN A 235 16.32 9.22 -4.46
CA ASN A 235 17.43 8.27 -4.36
C ASN A 235 17.19 6.94 -5.09
N LEU A 236 16.24 6.85 -6.03
CA LEU A 236 15.92 5.58 -6.72
C LEU A 236 17.15 4.94 -7.39
N ASN A 237 18.06 5.77 -7.93
CA ASN A 237 19.27 5.29 -8.58
C ASN A 237 20.27 4.69 -7.59
N GLU A 238 20.47 5.34 -6.44
CA GLU A 238 21.34 4.90 -5.36
C GLU A 238 20.80 3.61 -4.72
N LEU A 239 19.49 3.55 -4.49
CA LEU A 239 18.80 2.35 -3.99
C LEU A 239 18.90 1.19 -4.98
N SER A 240 18.76 1.47 -6.29
CA SER A 240 18.98 0.47 -7.34
C SER A 240 20.40 -0.10 -7.28
N LYS A 241 21.43 0.76 -7.19
CA LYS A 241 22.84 0.32 -7.05
C LYS A 241 23.08 -0.47 -5.76
N LEU A 242 22.43 -0.09 -4.65
CA LEU A 242 22.51 -0.79 -3.38
C LEU A 242 22.00 -2.23 -3.52
N TYR A 243 20.75 -2.40 -3.97
CA TYR A 243 20.12 -3.71 -4.06
C TYR A 243 20.72 -4.59 -5.16
N TYR A 244 21.23 -4.01 -6.24
CA TYR A 244 21.89 -4.76 -7.30
C TYR A 244 23.08 -5.58 -6.79
N LYS A 245 23.83 -5.05 -5.81
CA LYS A 245 24.95 -5.78 -5.18
C LYS A 245 24.48 -7.08 -4.52
N TYR A 246 23.35 -7.03 -3.82
CA TYR A 246 22.76 -8.21 -3.17
C TYR A 246 22.10 -9.16 -4.17
N SER A 247 21.57 -8.66 -5.29
CA SER A 247 20.95 -9.50 -6.32
C SER A 247 21.93 -10.42 -7.05
N LEU A 248 23.24 -10.19 -6.92
CA LEU A 248 24.27 -11.08 -7.45
C LEU A 248 24.34 -12.42 -6.70
N LYS A 249 23.84 -12.46 -5.46
CA LYS A 249 23.90 -13.65 -4.59
C LYS A 249 22.52 -14.14 -4.14
N TYR A 250 21.56 -13.25 -3.99
CA TYR A 250 20.24 -13.56 -3.44
C TYR A 250 19.12 -13.19 -4.42
N LYS A 251 18.00 -13.90 -4.34
CA LYS A 251 16.76 -13.48 -5.02
C LYS A 251 16.18 -12.30 -4.25
N ILE A 252 16.04 -11.15 -4.90
CA ILE A 252 15.52 -9.94 -4.25
C ILE A 252 14.04 -9.79 -4.53
N PHE A 253 13.24 -9.79 -3.47
CA PHE A 253 11.82 -9.48 -3.49
C PHE A 253 11.58 -8.08 -2.95
N ALA A 254 10.48 -7.45 -3.34
CA ALA A 254 9.97 -6.23 -2.73
C ALA A 254 8.45 -6.32 -2.63
N GLU A 255 7.85 -5.54 -1.73
CA GLU A 255 6.39 -5.49 -1.49
C GLU A 255 5.80 -4.09 -1.78
N PRO A 256 5.96 -3.53 -3.00
CA PRO A 256 5.50 -2.20 -3.31
C PRO A 256 3.96 -2.14 -3.43
N GLY A 257 3.30 -1.34 -2.58
CA GLY A 257 1.89 -1.00 -2.71
C GLY A 257 1.70 0.39 -3.34
N ARG A 258 1.84 1.43 -2.49
CA ARG A 258 1.68 2.86 -2.85
C ARG A 258 2.39 3.26 -4.15
N PHE A 259 3.57 2.69 -4.42
CA PHE A 259 4.36 2.97 -5.61
C PHE A 259 3.53 2.87 -6.91
N PHE A 260 2.64 1.87 -6.98
CA PHE A 260 1.82 1.59 -8.16
C PHE A 260 0.40 2.12 -8.04
N SER A 261 -0.21 2.02 -6.87
CA SER A 261 -1.61 2.39 -6.67
C SER A 261 -1.82 3.90 -6.62
N GLU A 262 -0.96 4.66 -5.93
CA GLU A 262 -1.25 6.05 -5.55
C GLU A 262 -1.60 6.93 -6.75
N ALA A 263 -0.69 7.05 -7.72
CA ALA A 263 -0.86 7.94 -8.87
C ALA A 263 -1.82 7.42 -9.94
N SER A 264 -2.25 6.16 -9.82
CA SER A 264 -3.10 5.51 -10.80
C SER A 264 -4.59 5.80 -10.59
N PHE A 265 -4.96 6.51 -9.52
CA PHE A 265 -6.34 6.90 -9.27
C PHE A 265 -6.48 8.39 -8.98
N ILE A 266 -7.59 8.92 -9.46
CA ILE A 266 -8.07 10.28 -9.23
C ILE A 266 -9.45 10.16 -8.58
N LEU A 267 -9.74 10.94 -7.56
CA LEU A 267 -11.07 11.03 -6.96
C LEU A 267 -11.74 12.33 -7.41
N LYS A 268 -12.96 12.24 -7.90
CA LYS A 268 -13.84 13.38 -8.14
C LYS A 268 -14.89 13.42 -7.04
N VAL A 269 -15.14 14.60 -6.48
CA VAL A 269 -16.22 14.85 -5.53
C VAL A 269 -17.00 16.11 -5.90
N VAL A 270 -18.20 16.24 -5.38
CA VAL A 270 -19.13 17.35 -5.66
C VAL A 270 -19.46 18.09 -4.37
N ILE A 271 -19.53 19.42 -4.45
CA ILE A 271 -20.07 20.25 -3.36
C ILE A 271 -21.59 20.06 -3.30
N VAL A 272 -22.08 19.51 -2.19
CA VAL A 272 -23.53 19.29 -1.99
C VAL A 272 -24.22 20.39 -1.22
N GLU A 273 -23.46 21.15 -0.42
CA GLU A 273 -24.00 22.24 0.40
C GLU A 273 -22.92 23.29 0.67
N LYS A 274 -23.36 24.54 0.76
CA LYS A 274 -22.54 25.72 1.06
C LYS A 274 -23.23 26.54 2.15
N LYS A 275 -22.52 26.80 3.25
CA LYS A 275 -22.96 27.70 4.32
C LYS A 275 -21.93 28.79 4.54
N ILE A 276 -22.40 29.99 4.87
CA ILE A 276 -21.53 31.10 5.26
C ILE A 276 -21.80 31.38 6.73
N ILE A 277 -20.75 31.33 7.55
CA ILE A 277 -20.80 31.64 8.99
C ILE A 277 -19.66 32.60 9.27
N ASP A 278 -20.00 33.82 9.65
CA ASP A 278 -19.05 34.93 9.79
C ASP A 278 -18.18 35.08 8.52
N ASP A 279 -16.85 35.04 8.66
CA ASP A 279 -15.89 35.11 7.56
C ASP A 279 -15.54 33.73 6.94
N TRP A 280 -16.18 32.65 7.40
CA TRP A 280 -15.93 31.29 6.92
C TRP A 280 -16.97 30.83 5.90
N ILE A 281 -16.49 30.17 4.85
CA ILE A 281 -17.35 29.36 3.96
C ILE A 281 -17.21 27.89 4.33
N LEU A 282 -18.31 27.24 4.68
CA LEU A 282 -18.38 25.83 4.97
C LEU A 282 -18.92 25.10 3.74
N TYR A 283 -18.16 24.15 3.22
CA TYR A 283 -18.59 23.26 2.15
C TYR A 283 -18.80 21.85 2.70
N TYR A 284 -19.82 21.18 2.18
CA TYR A 284 -20.04 19.76 2.39
C TYR A 284 -19.88 19.06 1.04
N ILE A 285 -19.16 17.94 1.03
CA ILE A 285 -18.95 17.14 -0.19
C ILE A 285 -19.70 15.80 -0.12
N ASP A 286 -19.99 15.20 -1.26
CA ASP A 286 -20.64 13.87 -1.36
C ASP A 286 -19.69 12.67 -1.12
N ASP A 287 -18.64 12.87 -0.33
CA ASP A 287 -17.65 11.88 0.14
C ASP A 287 -17.30 12.16 1.62
N SER A 288 -16.42 11.36 2.24
CA SER A 288 -16.18 11.41 3.69
C SER A 288 -14.81 10.89 4.11
N THR A 289 -14.37 11.26 5.32
CA THR A 289 -13.27 10.56 6.03
C THR A 289 -13.60 9.11 6.36
N TYR A 290 -14.87 8.72 6.37
CA TYR A 290 -15.30 7.32 6.51
C TYR A 290 -15.25 6.52 5.19
N HIS A 291 -15.04 7.21 4.07
CA HIS A 291 -15.00 6.64 2.72
C HIS A 291 -13.60 6.84 2.11
N SER A 292 -13.50 7.63 1.04
CA SER A 292 -12.28 7.84 0.27
C SER A 292 -11.19 8.55 1.05
N PHE A 293 -11.57 9.45 1.98
CA PHE A 293 -10.65 10.25 2.78
C PHE A 293 -10.25 9.59 4.10
N SER A 294 -10.57 8.31 4.29
CA SER A 294 -10.06 7.50 5.41
C SER A 294 -8.52 7.49 5.47
N CYS A 295 -7.86 7.67 4.33
CA CYS A 295 -6.42 7.90 4.22
C CYS A 295 -5.90 9.08 5.05
N MET A 296 -6.72 10.11 5.30
CA MET A 296 -6.28 11.26 6.11
C MET A 296 -6.15 10.87 7.59
N ILE A 297 -6.97 9.94 8.05
CA ILE A 297 -6.95 9.42 9.42
C ILE A 297 -5.88 8.34 9.57
N TYR A 298 -5.90 7.32 8.70
CA TYR A 298 -5.09 6.11 8.87
C TYR A 298 -3.73 6.16 8.18
N ASP A 299 -3.59 6.95 7.12
CA ASP A 299 -2.39 7.02 6.26
C ASP A 299 -1.71 8.39 6.32
N HIS A 300 -2.24 9.30 7.15
CA HIS A 300 -1.78 10.68 7.33
C HIS A 300 -1.62 11.45 6.02
N LEU A 301 -2.48 11.14 5.03
CA LEU A 301 -2.40 11.79 3.73
C LEU A 301 -2.77 13.27 3.86
N ASP A 302 -1.87 14.14 3.42
CA ASP A 302 -2.08 15.58 3.44
C ASP A 302 -2.09 16.18 2.01
N TYR A 303 -3.10 16.99 1.74
CA TYR A 303 -3.21 17.81 0.53
C TYR A 303 -2.83 19.24 0.87
N GLN A 304 -2.17 19.94 -0.07
CA GLN A 304 -1.88 21.34 0.17
C GLN A 304 -3.18 22.12 0.41
N LYS A 305 -3.21 22.83 1.53
CA LYS A 305 -4.16 23.91 1.73
C LYS A 305 -3.93 24.92 0.62
N GLY A 306 -4.97 25.22 -0.16
CA GLY A 306 -4.91 26.37 -1.06
C GLY A 306 -4.52 27.60 -0.24
N ASN A 307 -3.64 28.46 -0.79
CA ASN A 307 -3.16 29.68 -0.14
C ASN A 307 -3.82 30.95 -0.71
N LYS A 308 -4.83 30.78 -1.56
CA LYS A 308 -5.53 31.87 -2.25
C LYS A 308 -7.03 31.63 -2.20
N GLY A 309 -7.79 32.69 -1.90
CA GLY A 309 -9.25 32.65 -1.88
C GLY A 309 -9.83 32.99 -0.52
N LYS A 310 -11.03 32.49 -0.25
CA LYS A 310 -11.80 32.69 0.98
C LYS A 310 -11.46 31.60 1.99
N LYS A 311 -11.40 31.98 3.26
CA LYS A 311 -11.20 31.07 4.37
C LYS A 311 -12.36 30.08 4.42
N SER A 312 -12.06 28.80 4.30
CA SER A 312 -13.05 27.75 4.11
C SER A 312 -12.78 26.52 4.99
N LYS A 313 -13.83 25.77 5.25
CA LYS A 313 -13.80 24.45 5.91
C LYS A 313 -14.56 23.46 5.04
N VAL A 314 -14.06 22.24 4.90
CA VAL A 314 -14.69 21.19 4.10
C VAL A 314 -15.06 20.02 5.00
N TYR A 315 -16.34 19.70 5.03
CA TYR A 315 -16.93 18.57 5.74
C TYR A 315 -17.26 17.44 4.76
N GLY A 316 -17.26 16.21 5.25
CA GLY A 316 -17.87 15.09 4.54
C GLY A 316 -19.37 15.03 4.75
N LYS A 317 -20.01 14.05 4.09
CA LYS A 317 -21.48 13.86 4.07
C LYS A 317 -22.08 13.17 5.29
N THR A 318 -21.27 12.64 6.22
CA THR A 318 -21.81 11.84 7.34
C THR A 318 -22.41 12.71 8.44
N CYS A 319 -23.15 12.10 9.37
CA CYS A 319 -23.70 12.80 10.53
C CYS A 319 -22.68 13.00 11.65
N ASP A 320 -21.44 12.53 11.49
CA ASP A 320 -20.40 12.67 12.50
C ASP A 320 -19.73 14.05 12.42
N GLY A 321 -19.67 14.77 13.54
CA GLY A 321 -18.99 16.06 13.62
C GLY A 321 -17.47 15.99 13.39
N THR A 322 -16.87 14.79 13.46
CA THR A 322 -15.46 14.55 13.16
C THR A 322 -15.17 14.34 11.67
N ASP A 323 -16.21 14.24 10.82
CA ASP A 323 -16.09 14.12 9.37
C ASP A 323 -15.70 15.45 8.72
N VAL A 324 -14.44 15.83 8.94
CA VAL A 324 -13.83 17.07 8.49
C VAL A 324 -12.65 16.73 7.60
N ILE A 325 -12.80 16.96 6.29
CA ILE A 325 -11.72 16.76 5.31
C ILE A 325 -10.65 17.85 5.49
N PHE A 326 -11.07 19.12 5.53
CA PHE A 326 -10.18 20.25 5.74
C PHE A 326 -10.71 21.14 6.85
N SER A 327 -10.00 21.19 7.98
CA SER A 327 -10.34 22.06 9.11
C SER A 327 -10.16 23.54 8.82
N GLU A 328 -9.19 23.87 7.96
CA GLU A 328 -8.96 25.20 7.40
C GLU A 328 -8.26 25.07 6.05
N ILE A 329 -8.83 25.68 5.02
CA ILE A 329 -8.26 25.77 3.66
C ILE A 329 -8.70 27.08 2.99
N TYR A 330 -7.88 27.66 2.12
CA TYR A 330 -8.31 28.80 1.29
C TYR A 330 -8.67 28.30 -0.11
N LEU A 331 -9.92 28.53 -0.50
CA LEU A 331 -10.46 28.14 -1.79
C LEU A 331 -11.07 29.37 -2.48
N PRO A 332 -11.05 29.49 -3.82
CA PRO A 332 -11.97 30.39 -4.49
C PRO A 332 -13.39 30.03 -4.08
N GLU A 333 -14.28 31.02 -4.02
CA GLU A 333 -15.67 30.78 -3.62
C GLU A 333 -16.35 29.80 -4.58
N LEU A 334 -16.76 28.63 -4.08
CA LEU A 334 -17.43 27.57 -4.83
C LEU A 334 -18.94 27.69 -4.64
N GLU A 335 -19.71 27.05 -5.52
CA GLU A 335 -21.15 26.87 -5.39
C GLU A 335 -21.52 25.38 -5.24
N VAL A 336 -22.77 25.12 -4.87
CA VAL A 336 -23.33 23.76 -4.97
C VAL A 336 -23.18 23.26 -6.41
N ASP A 337 -22.89 21.97 -6.56
CA ASP A 337 -22.56 21.28 -7.80
C ASP A 337 -21.16 21.57 -8.38
N ASP A 338 -20.37 22.48 -7.78
CA ASP A 338 -18.96 22.62 -8.17
C ASP A 338 -18.18 21.34 -7.85
N ILE A 339 -17.18 21.06 -8.69
CA ILE A 339 -16.39 19.82 -8.64
C ILE A 339 -15.01 20.07 -8.07
N LEU A 340 -14.61 19.21 -7.12
CA LEU A 340 -13.25 19.10 -6.64
C LEU A 340 -12.63 17.79 -7.12
N VAL A 341 -11.42 17.87 -7.65
CA VAL A 341 -10.66 16.73 -8.18
C VAL A 341 -9.37 16.56 -7.38
N PHE A 342 -9.22 15.36 -6.83
CA PHE A 342 -8.11 14.95 -5.98
C PHE A 342 -7.26 13.91 -6.72
N PRO A 343 -6.12 14.32 -7.31
CA PRO A 343 -5.19 13.38 -7.94
C PRO A 343 -4.50 12.53 -6.88
N ASN A 344 -3.89 11.41 -7.26
CA ASN A 344 -3.10 10.57 -6.37
C ASN A 344 -3.92 9.95 -5.21
N MET A 345 -5.19 9.59 -5.45
CA MET A 345 -6.10 9.01 -4.46
C MET A 345 -6.19 7.48 -4.53
N GLY A 346 -5.14 6.80 -5.03
CA GLY A 346 -5.20 5.36 -5.24
C GLY A 346 -4.67 4.47 -4.12
N ALA A 347 -3.91 5.01 -3.16
CA ALA A 347 -3.27 4.19 -2.13
C ALA A 347 -3.90 4.45 -0.76
N TYR A 348 -4.36 3.38 -0.09
CA TYR A 348 -4.91 3.44 1.28
C TYR A 348 -6.13 4.36 1.42
N THR A 349 -6.93 4.45 0.37
CA THR A 349 -8.15 5.27 0.31
C THR A 349 -9.38 4.35 0.35
N MET A 350 -9.80 3.81 -0.81
CA MET A 350 -11.00 2.99 -0.91
C MET A 350 -10.91 1.66 -0.15
N CYS A 351 -9.70 1.14 0.10
CA CYS A 351 -9.53 -0.13 0.83
C CYS A 351 -9.77 -0.02 2.34
N SER A 352 -9.79 1.21 2.89
CA SER A 352 -10.15 1.51 4.29
C SER A 352 -11.49 2.23 4.40
N ALA A 353 -12.24 2.33 3.30
CA ALA A 353 -13.57 2.89 3.28
C ALA A 353 -14.58 1.97 3.97
N SER A 354 -15.63 2.56 4.54
CA SER A 354 -16.71 1.87 5.23
C SER A 354 -18.07 2.37 4.75
N ASP A 355 -19.11 1.55 4.85
CA ASP A 355 -20.49 1.97 4.55
C ASP A 355 -21.14 2.71 5.74
N PHE A 356 -20.35 3.48 6.50
CA PHE A 356 -20.85 4.25 7.65
C PHE A 356 -21.96 5.21 7.23
N ASN A 357 -22.98 5.37 8.07
CA ASN A 357 -24.26 6.03 7.75
C ASN A 357 -25.04 5.42 6.56
N GLY A 358 -24.66 4.24 6.06
CA GLY A 358 -25.30 3.58 4.92
C GLY A 358 -24.91 4.17 3.55
N PHE A 359 -23.92 5.06 3.51
CA PHE A 359 -23.42 5.63 2.27
C PHE A 359 -22.44 4.67 1.60
N LEU A 360 -22.68 4.38 0.32
CA LEU A 360 -21.80 3.52 -0.46
C LEU A 360 -20.46 4.22 -0.78
N VAL A 361 -19.40 3.42 -0.81
CA VAL A 361 -18.07 3.83 -1.31
C VAL A 361 -18.17 4.24 -2.79
N PRO A 362 -17.50 5.33 -3.22
CA PRO A 362 -17.52 5.75 -4.62
C PRO A 362 -17.07 4.65 -5.59
N LYS A 363 -17.80 4.50 -6.70
CA LYS A 363 -17.45 3.56 -7.78
C LYS A 363 -16.15 3.96 -8.46
N VAL A 364 -15.53 3.01 -9.17
CA VAL A 364 -14.36 3.26 -10.04
C VAL A 364 -14.79 3.23 -11.51
N ILE A 365 -14.27 4.17 -12.30
CA ILE A 365 -14.43 4.23 -13.75
C ILE A 365 -13.05 4.10 -14.39
N ASP A 366 -12.90 3.18 -15.33
CA ASP A 366 -11.62 2.95 -16.02
C ASP A 366 -11.40 3.99 -17.14
N LEU A 367 -10.16 4.52 -17.21
CA LEU A 367 -9.67 5.41 -18.27
C LEU A 367 -8.67 4.70 -19.19
#